data_AF-A0A7S2LZW7-F1
#
_entry.id   AF-A0A7S2LZW7-F1
#
_cell.length_a   1.000
_cell.length_b   1.000
_cell.length_c   1.000
_cell.angle_alpha   90.00
_cell.angle_beta   90.00
_cell.angle_gamma   90.00
#
_symmetry.space_group_name_H-M   'P 1'
#
loop_
_entity.id
_entity.type
_entity.pdbx_description
1 polymer ?
#
loop_
_entity_poly.entity_id
_entity_poly.type
_entity_poly.pdbx_seq_one_letter_code
_entity_poly.pdbx_strand_id
1 'polypeptide(L)'
;SSQARACLAPESARGEGGAGCRPAFARAMPLEVALVDASGFPDGCVVSVRAGTSRRQGPLDQSVKMAFPKCSLETGQMKVDFFAPLGTGAFTAPPEPGVSSHKVDVFSSPGVAAQSAGEDGGPLSIALQVRTLTEEEEAAETDARASVQAQRQLEGAATQGYLEEHGLLPWMQELFADVIRDQPEDPWEYIIRRQAERAASMTAGEAEAAPAAAPSTEEAPAEDPATEEAPLAVEAPPVE
;
A
#
# COMPACT_ATOMS: atom_id res chain seq x y z
N SER A 1 40.01 39.98 -25.02
CA SER A 1 39.27 39.49 -23.84
C SER A 1 38.54 38.22 -24.19
N SER A 2 39.03 37.07 -23.76
CA SER A 2 38.21 35.87 -23.55
C SER A 2 39.03 34.87 -22.74
N GLN A 3 38.71 34.75 -21.45
CA GLN A 3 39.31 33.78 -20.54
C GLN A 3 38.63 32.44 -20.78
N ALA A 4 39.40 31.41 -21.11
CA ALA A 4 38.97 30.02 -20.99
C ALA A 4 39.39 29.51 -19.61
N ARG A 5 38.45 29.48 -18.66
CA ARG A 5 38.56 28.78 -17.39
C ARG A 5 37.86 27.44 -17.54
N ALA A 6 38.63 26.38 -17.74
CA ALA A 6 38.17 25.01 -17.59
C ALA A 6 38.28 24.64 -16.10
N CYS A 7 37.14 24.58 -15.42
CA CYS A 7 37.07 24.02 -14.07
C CYS A 7 37.03 22.50 -14.16
N LEU A 8 38.04 21.88 -13.55
CA LEU A 8 38.09 20.46 -13.21
C LEU A 8 36.97 20.13 -12.21
N ALA A 9 36.20 19.07 -12.48
CA ALA A 9 35.32 18.45 -11.51
C ALA A 9 36.02 17.21 -10.91
N PRO A 10 35.96 16.99 -9.59
CA PRO A 10 36.54 15.81 -8.97
C PRO A 10 35.62 14.58 -9.05
N GLU A 11 36.30 13.48 -9.31
CA GLU A 11 35.92 12.08 -9.13
C GLU A 11 35.36 11.85 -7.70
N SER A 12 34.12 11.36 -7.59
CA SER A 12 33.52 10.99 -6.31
C SER A 12 33.27 9.48 -6.25
N ALA A 13 33.83 8.89 -5.21
CA ALA A 13 34.07 7.49 -5.01
C ALA A 13 32.81 6.66 -4.76
N ARG A 14 32.90 5.41 -5.21
CA ARG A 14 32.02 4.30 -4.86
C ARG A 14 32.00 4.08 -3.35
N GLY A 15 30.79 4.09 -2.77
CA GLY A 15 30.51 3.52 -1.46
C GLY A 15 29.61 2.28 -1.61
N GLU A 16 30.21 1.11 -1.50
CA GLU A 16 29.51 -0.14 -1.17
C GLU A 16 29.21 -0.16 0.33
N GLY A 17 28.00 -0.53 0.74
CA GLY A 17 27.72 -0.86 2.14
C GLY A 17 26.24 -0.84 2.51
N GLY A 18 25.72 -1.99 2.97
CA GLY A 18 24.58 -2.04 3.90
C GLY A 18 23.26 -2.52 3.31
N ALA A 19 23.16 -3.83 3.07
CA ALA A 19 21.91 -4.53 2.76
C ALA A 19 20.96 -4.53 3.97
N GLY A 20 20.09 -3.52 4.07
CA GLY A 20 18.89 -3.59 4.90
C GLY A 20 17.78 -4.31 4.12
N CYS A 21 17.26 -5.40 4.67
CA CYS A 21 16.11 -6.13 4.16
C CYS A 21 14.85 -5.23 4.19
N ARG A 22 14.71 -4.38 3.17
CA ARG A 22 13.41 -4.05 2.59
C ARG A 22 12.70 -5.39 2.35
N PRO A 23 11.35 -5.49 2.42
CA PRO A 23 10.70 -6.71 1.96
C PRO A 23 11.32 -6.98 0.60
N ALA A 24 11.94 -8.15 0.46
CA ALA A 24 12.44 -8.58 -0.81
C ALA A 24 11.16 -8.69 -1.65
N PHE A 25 10.77 -7.59 -2.29
CA PHE A 25 10.45 -7.62 -3.69
C PHE A 25 11.62 -8.40 -4.23
N ALA A 26 11.48 -9.73 -4.28
CA ALA A 26 12.26 -10.56 -5.14
C ALA A 26 12.38 -9.75 -6.43
N ARG A 27 13.50 -9.84 -7.13
CA ARG A 27 13.53 -9.48 -8.55
C ARG A 27 12.54 -10.41 -9.23
N ALA A 28 11.26 -10.14 -9.02
CA ALA A 28 10.10 -10.88 -9.41
C ALA A 28 10.05 -10.50 -10.86
N MET A 29 10.76 -11.33 -11.65
CA MET A 29 10.84 -11.17 -13.09
C MET A 29 9.43 -10.84 -13.56
N PRO A 30 9.25 -9.73 -14.29
CA PRO A 30 7.92 -9.26 -14.64
C PRO A 30 7.16 -10.39 -15.35
N LEU A 31 5.94 -10.68 -14.89
CA LEU A 31 4.98 -11.47 -15.63
C LEU A 31 4.40 -10.55 -16.72
N GLU A 32 4.63 -10.86 -17.99
CA GLU A 32 4.02 -10.14 -19.10
C GLU A 32 2.75 -10.86 -19.56
N VAL A 33 1.64 -10.13 -19.64
CA VAL A 33 0.40 -10.57 -20.26
C VAL A 33 0.25 -9.79 -21.57
N ALA A 34 0.16 -10.50 -22.69
CA ALA A 34 -0.02 -9.91 -24.01
C ALA A 34 -1.36 -10.34 -24.61
N LEU A 35 -2.03 -9.42 -25.31
CA LEU A 35 -3.22 -9.76 -26.09
C LEU A 35 -2.78 -10.45 -27.39
N VAL A 36 -3.20 -11.69 -27.59
CA VAL A 36 -2.82 -12.47 -28.79
C VAL A 36 -3.85 -12.30 -29.90
N ASP A 37 -5.13 -12.36 -29.56
CA ASP A 37 -6.24 -12.21 -30.50
C ASP A 37 -7.45 -11.59 -29.80
N ALA A 38 -8.23 -10.83 -30.55
CA ALA A 38 -9.48 -10.24 -30.10
C ALA A 38 -10.39 -10.02 -31.32
N SER A 39 -11.59 -10.57 -31.27
CA SER A 39 -12.59 -10.44 -32.33
C SER A 39 -13.97 -10.17 -31.73
N GLY A 40 -14.81 -9.43 -32.46
CA GLY A 40 -16.17 -9.10 -32.03
C GLY A 40 -16.29 -7.96 -31.01
N PHE A 41 -15.21 -7.24 -30.73
CA PHE A 41 -15.22 -6.06 -29.84
C PHE A 41 -15.46 -4.77 -30.64
N PRO A 42 -16.24 -3.81 -30.11
CA PRO A 42 -16.38 -2.50 -30.73
C PRO A 42 -15.07 -1.70 -30.65
N ASP A 43 -14.89 -0.79 -31.59
CA ASP A 43 -13.73 0.10 -31.63
C ASP A 43 -13.64 0.93 -30.34
N GLY A 44 -12.40 1.12 -29.86
CA GLY A 44 -12.14 1.86 -28.62
C GLY A 44 -12.38 1.08 -27.33
N CYS A 45 -12.57 -0.25 -27.39
CA CYS A 45 -12.59 -1.08 -26.19
C CYS A 45 -11.30 -0.96 -25.38
N VAL A 46 -11.43 -1.06 -24.06
CA VAL A 46 -10.32 -1.07 -23.10
C VAL A 46 -10.33 -2.42 -22.38
N VAL A 47 -9.18 -3.07 -22.33
CA VAL A 47 -8.96 -4.28 -21.53
C VAL A 47 -8.36 -3.91 -20.18
N SER A 48 -8.84 -4.55 -19.11
CA SER A 48 -8.32 -4.42 -17.75
C SER A 48 -7.97 -5.78 -17.20
N VAL A 49 -6.69 -5.99 -16.88
CA VAL A 49 -6.24 -7.21 -16.23
C VAL A 49 -5.91 -6.90 -14.77
N ARG A 50 -6.46 -7.69 -13.85
CA ARG A 50 -6.19 -7.64 -12.41
C ARG A 50 -5.56 -8.95 -11.96
N ALA A 51 -4.45 -8.85 -11.24
CA ALA A 51 -3.74 -9.96 -10.63
C ALA A 51 -3.41 -9.60 -9.17
N GLY A 52 -4.07 -10.28 -8.22
CA GLY A 52 -4.04 -9.90 -6.80
C GLY A 52 -4.46 -8.44 -6.57
N THR A 53 -3.53 -7.64 -6.05
CA THR A 53 -3.70 -6.19 -5.79
C THR A 53 -3.36 -5.31 -6.99
N SER A 54 -2.72 -5.85 -8.03
CA SER A 54 -2.29 -5.09 -9.20
C SER A 54 -3.37 -5.07 -10.27
N ARG A 55 -3.69 -3.87 -10.78
CA ARG A 55 -4.53 -3.66 -11.96
C ARG A 55 -3.72 -2.95 -13.06
N ARG A 56 -3.87 -3.40 -14.30
CA ARG A 56 -3.35 -2.75 -15.50
C ARG A 56 -4.48 -2.61 -16.51
N GLN A 57 -4.54 -1.48 -17.19
CA GLN A 57 -5.56 -1.19 -18.20
C GLN A 57 -4.88 -0.65 -19.44
N GLY A 58 -5.43 -0.95 -20.61
CA GLY A 58 -4.93 -0.46 -21.89
C GLY A 58 -5.97 -0.62 -23.00
N PRO A 59 -5.79 0.07 -24.14
CA PRO A 59 -6.62 -0.14 -25.31
C PRO A 59 -6.61 -1.62 -25.73
N LEU A 60 -7.73 -2.11 -26.25
CA LEU A 60 -7.82 -3.46 -26.79
C LEU A 60 -7.15 -3.49 -28.18
N ASP A 61 -5.82 -3.43 -28.18
CA ASP A 61 -4.99 -3.57 -29.37
C ASP A 61 -4.09 -4.81 -29.26
N GLN A 62 -3.71 -5.41 -30.39
CA GLN A 62 -2.83 -6.59 -30.42
C GLN A 62 -1.39 -6.26 -29.98
N SER A 63 -1.07 -4.98 -29.76
CA SER A 63 0.23 -4.54 -29.24
C SER A 63 0.26 -4.42 -27.72
N VAL A 64 -0.87 -4.58 -27.03
CA VAL A 64 -0.94 -4.34 -25.60
C VAL A 64 -0.23 -5.45 -24.84
N LYS A 65 0.72 -5.00 -24.02
CA LYS A 65 1.50 -5.81 -23.11
C LYS A 65 1.42 -5.21 -21.72
N MET A 66 1.02 -6.02 -20.75
CA MET A 66 0.84 -5.61 -19.38
C MET A 66 1.79 -6.37 -18.47
N ALA A 67 2.67 -5.64 -17.79
CA ALA A 67 3.60 -6.21 -16.82
C ALA A 67 3.00 -6.26 -15.41
N PHE A 68 3.08 -7.43 -14.78
CA PHE A 68 2.63 -7.74 -13.44
C PHE A 68 3.78 -8.30 -12.58
N PRO A 69 3.76 -8.06 -11.26
CA PRO A 69 4.65 -8.77 -10.34
C PRO A 69 4.35 -10.28 -10.35
N LYS A 70 5.38 -11.16 -10.37
CA LYS A 70 5.19 -12.62 -10.31
C LYS A 70 4.43 -13.12 -9.08
N CYS A 71 4.58 -12.46 -7.93
CA CYS A 71 3.80 -12.75 -6.71
C CYS A 71 2.29 -12.59 -6.91
N SER A 72 1.85 -11.87 -7.95
CA SER A 72 0.43 -11.74 -8.27
C SER A 72 -0.21 -13.07 -8.71
N LEU A 73 0.59 -14.09 -9.06
CA LEU A 73 0.11 -15.44 -9.37
C LEU A 73 -0.08 -16.34 -8.14
N GLU A 74 0.41 -15.96 -6.95
CA GLU A 74 0.28 -16.78 -5.74
C GLU A 74 -1.19 -16.92 -5.32
N THR A 75 -2.04 -15.96 -5.69
CA THR A 75 -3.50 -16.03 -5.54
C THR A 75 -4.21 -16.86 -6.62
N GLY A 76 -3.47 -17.36 -7.62
CA GLY A 76 -3.92 -18.29 -8.65
C GLY A 76 -4.86 -17.73 -9.73
N GLN A 77 -5.57 -16.63 -9.50
CA GLN A 77 -6.57 -16.10 -10.45
C GLN A 77 -6.22 -14.70 -10.96
N MET A 78 -6.33 -14.53 -12.29
CA MET A 78 -6.30 -13.23 -12.95
C MET A 78 -7.70 -12.90 -13.44
N LYS A 79 -8.21 -11.71 -13.09
CA LYS A 79 -9.51 -11.22 -13.58
C LYS A 79 -9.27 -10.33 -14.79
N VAL A 80 -9.99 -10.60 -15.88
CA VAL A 80 -9.96 -9.79 -17.10
C VAL A 80 -11.33 -9.17 -17.31
N ASP A 81 -11.39 -7.85 -17.32
CA ASP A 81 -12.59 -7.06 -17.58
C ASP A 81 -12.43 -6.31 -18.91
N PHE A 82 -13.48 -6.28 -19.73
CA PHE A 82 -13.54 -5.52 -20.98
C PHE A 82 -14.53 -4.38 -20.84
N PHE A 83 -14.12 -3.19 -21.25
CA PHE A 83 -14.94 -1.98 -21.20
C PHE A 83 -15.17 -1.48 -22.61
N ALA A 84 -16.43 -1.37 -23.01
CA ALA A 84 -16.81 -0.74 -24.27
C ALA A 84 -17.08 0.74 -24.04
N PRO A 85 -16.68 1.63 -24.97
CA PRO A 85 -16.99 3.04 -24.88
C PRO A 85 -18.49 3.25 -25.05
N LEU A 86 -19.17 3.71 -23.99
CA LEU A 86 -20.60 4.02 -24.04
C LEU A 86 -20.90 5.24 -24.92
N GLY A 87 -19.96 6.18 -24.96
CA GLY A 87 -20.03 7.36 -25.80
C GLY A 87 -18.85 8.29 -25.58
N THR A 88 -18.80 9.36 -26.36
CA THR A 88 -17.76 10.38 -26.29
C THR A 88 -18.39 11.74 -26.01
N GLY A 89 -17.81 12.50 -25.10
CA GLY A 89 -18.15 13.89 -24.85
C GLY A 89 -16.87 14.71 -24.80
N ALA A 90 -16.91 15.93 -25.33
CA ALA A 90 -15.79 16.86 -25.31
C ALA A 90 -16.21 18.14 -24.60
N PHE A 91 -15.29 18.72 -23.83
CA PHE A 91 -15.47 20.03 -23.24
C PHE A 91 -14.14 20.77 -23.27
N THR A 92 -14.21 22.10 -23.22
CA THR A 92 -13.04 22.97 -23.16
C THR A 92 -12.96 23.57 -21.78
N ALA A 93 -11.88 23.31 -21.05
CA ALA A 93 -11.65 23.95 -19.76
C ALA A 93 -11.42 25.47 -19.97
N PRO A 94 -12.00 26.33 -19.11
CA PRO A 94 -11.75 27.76 -19.18
C PRO A 94 -10.28 28.06 -18.89
N PRO A 95 -9.67 29.05 -19.56
CA PRO A 95 -8.27 29.40 -19.38
C PRO A 95 -7.99 30.11 -18.05
N GLU A 96 -9.02 30.62 -17.38
CA GLU A 96 -8.88 31.35 -16.13
C GLU A 96 -8.69 30.40 -14.93
N PRO A 97 -7.80 30.75 -13.97
CA PRO A 97 -7.65 29.99 -12.74
C PRO A 97 -8.94 30.04 -11.92
N GLY A 98 -9.30 28.92 -11.30
CA GLY A 98 -10.50 28.82 -10.47
C GLY A 98 -11.21 27.49 -10.57
N VAL A 99 -12.42 27.44 -9.97
CA VAL A 99 -13.29 26.26 -10.00
C VAL A 99 -14.44 26.52 -10.95
N SER A 100 -14.61 25.64 -11.94
CA SER A 100 -15.69 25.69 -12.92
C SER A 100 -16.42 24.36 -13.01
N SER A 101 -17.72 24.40 -13.27
CA SER A 101 -18.56 23.20 -13.46
C SER A 101 -19.08 23.16 -14.88
N HIS A 102 -18.88 22.03 -15.56
CA HIS A 102 -19.20 21.83 -16.98
C HIS A 102 -20.10 20.62 -17.15
N LYS A 103 -21.26 20.84 -17.77
CA LYS A 103 -22.11 19.74 -18.22
C LYS A 103 -21.65 19.29 -19.60
N VAL A 104 -21.37 18.00 -19.76
CA VAL A 104 -20.90 17.39 -21.00
C VAL A 104 -21.96 16.40 -21.47
N ASP A 105 -22.48 16.65 -22.67
CA ASP A 105 -23.35 15.72 -23.36
C ASP A 105 -22.51 14.61 -23.99
N VAL A 106 -22.92 13.36 -23.75
CA VAL A 106 -22.18 12.18 -24.18
C VAL A 106 -22.89 11.58 -25.39
N PHE A 107 -22.21 11.61 -26.54
CA PHE A 107 -22.73 11.04 -27.78
C PHE A 107 -22.48 9.54 -27.80
N SER A 108 -23.54 8.74 -27.87
CA SER A 108 -23.44 7.28 -27.85
C SER A 108 -22.60 6.73 -29.00
N SER A 109 -21.75 5.76 -28.68
CA SER A 109 -20.96 5.07 -29.69
C SER A 109 -21.86 4.19 -30.58
N PRO A 110 -21.58 4.12 -31.91
CA PRO A 110 -22.31 3.22 -32.80
C PRO A 110 -22.14 1.76 -32.33
N GLY A 111 -23.26 1.05 -32.17
CA GLY A 111 -23.28 -0.34 -31.68
C GLY A 111 -23.59 -0.53 -30.19
N VAL A 112 -23.57 0.54 -29.39
CA VAL A 112 -23.90 0.49 -27.93
C VAL A 112 -25.31 1.00 -27.63
N ALA A 113 -25.95 1.67 -28.60
CA ALA A 113 -27.17 2.44 -28.46
C ALA A 113 -28.45 1.69 -28.02
N ALA A 114 -28.44 0.36 -27.88
CA ALA A 114 -29.66 -0.40 -27.62
C ALA A 114 -29.94 -0.73 -26.13
N GLN A 115 -28.97 -0.56 -25.22
CA GLN A 115 -29.12 -1.04 -23.83
C GLN A 115 -28.81 -0.01 -22.74
N SER A 116 -28.25 1.16 -23.09
CA SER A 116 -27.75 2.13 -22.11
C SER A 116 -28.51 3.46 -22.10
N ALA A 117 -29.66 3.55 -22.76
CA ALA A 117 -30.60 4.61 -22.43
C ALA A 117 -31.03 4.34 -20.99
N GLY A 118 -30.86 5.31 -20.08
CA GLY A 118 -31.28 5.16 -18.69
C GLY A 118 -32.75 4.74 -18.59
N GLU A 119 -33.23 4.37 -17.39
CA GLU A 119 -34.65 4.00 -17.19
C GLU A 119 -35.65 5.00 -17.82
N ASP A 120 -35.24 6.26 -17.99
CA ASP A 120 -36.02 7.35 -18.60
C ASP A 120 -35.78 7.59 -20.10
N GLY A 121 -34.95 6.80 -20.78
CA GLY A 121 -34.68 6.95 -22.22
C GLY A 121 -33.92 8.22 -22.62
N GLY A 122 -33.43 9.00 -21.65
CA GLY A 122 -32.78 10.29 -21.88
C GLY A 122 -31.32 10.19 -22.37
N PRO A 123 -30.79 11.26 -22.98
CA PRO A 123 -29.39 11.33 -23.41
C PRO A 123 -28.43 11.22 -22.22
N LEU A 124 -27.33 10.48 -22.40
CA LEU A 124 -26.26 10.39 -21.41
C LEU A 124 -25.60 11.77 -21.22
N SER A 125 -25.51 12.26 -19.98
CA SER A 125 -24.77 13.48 -19.66
C SER A 125 -24.02 13.33 -18.35
N ILE A 126 -22.87 13.99 -18.25
CA ILE A 126 -22.04 14.02 -17.03
C ILE A 126 -21.75 15.47 -16.65
N ALA A 127 -21.62 15.73 -15.35
CA ALA A 127 -21.17 17.02 -14.84
C ALA A 127 -19.73 16.88 -14.31
N LEU A 128 -18.82 17.71 -14.80
CA LEU A 128 -17.41 17.71 -14.44
C LEU A 128 -17.07 19.00 -13.71
N GLN A 129 -16.41 18.88 -12.55
CA GLN A 129 -15.82 20.02 -11.86
C GLN A 129 -14.34 20.09 -12.20
N VAL A 130 -13.92 21.22 -12.75
CA VAL A 130 -12.53 21.48 -13.15
C VAL A 130 -11.97 22.57 -12.26
N ARG A 131 -10.89 22.26 -11.55
CA ARG A 131 -10.10 23.22 -10.79
C ARG A 131 -8.80 23.48 -11.54
N THR A 132 -8.63 24.69 -12.04
CA THR A 132 -7.38 25.19 -12.59
C THR A 132 -6.62 25.87 -11.46
N LEU A 133 -5.45 25.32 -11.13
CA LEU A 133 -4.58 25.87 -10.10
C LEU A 133 -3.75 27.01 -10.69
N THR A 134 -3.45 28.00 -9.84
CA THR A 134 -2.40 28.99 -10.13
C THR A 134 -1.01 28.36 -9.99
N GLU A 135 0.03 28.98 -10.55
CA GLU A 135 1.42 28.49 -10.42
C GLU A 135 1.86 28.37 -8.95
N GLU A 136 1.40 29.29 -8.10
CA GLU A 136 1.67 29.28 -6.66
C GLU A 136 0.96 28.11 -5.96
N GLU A 137 -0.30 27.84 -6.33
CA GLU A 137 -1.04 26.69 -5.80
C GLU A 137 -0.48 25.35 -6.31
N GLU A 138 0.01 25.29 -7.55
CA GLU A 138 0.64 24.09 -8.11
C GLU A 138 1.95 23.76 -7.38
N ALA A 139 2.78 24.77 -7.10
CA ALA A 139 3.97 24.63 -6.28
C ALA A 139 3.65 24.19 -4.84
N ALA A 140 2.60 24.76 -4.24
CA ALA A 140 2.16 24.37 -2.91
C ALA A 140 1.59 22.95 -2.86
N GLU A 141 0.82 22.52 -3.87
CA GLU A 141 0.24 21.18 -3.91
C GLU A 141 1.29 20.09 -4.18
N THR A 142 2.31 20.39 -4.99
CA THR A 142 3.45 19.48 -5.20
C THR A 142 4.26 19.29 -3.93
N ASP A 143 4.53 20.36 -3.18
CA ASP A 143 5.21 20.28 -1.87
C ASP A 143 4.34 19.55 -0.82
N ALA A 144 3.04 19.82 -0.78
CA ALA A 144 2.09 19.12 0.09
C ALA A 144 2.02 17.61 -0.22
N ARG A 145 2.04 17.22 -1.51
CA ARG A 145 2.08 15.80 -1.90
C ARG A 145 3.40 15.15 -1.51
N ALA A 146 4.52 15.83 -1.71
CA ALA A 146 5.84 15.35 -1.33
C ALA A 146 5.95 15.15 0.20
N SER A 147 5.44 16.09 1.00
CA SER A 147 5.44 16.00 2.46
C SER A 147 4.53 14.90 2.98
N VAL A 148 3.31 14.74 2.45
CA VAL A 148 2.43 13.61 2.82
C VAL A 148 3.06 12.26 2.47
N GLN A 149 3.72 12.17 1.30
CA GLN A 149 4.43 10.95 0.92
C GLN A 149 5.62 10.66 1.84
N ALA A 150 6.41 11.69 2.18
CA ALA A 150 7.52 11.57 3.12
C ALA A 150 7.05 11.19 4.54
N GLN A 151 5.93 11.76 5.01
CA GLN A 151 5.35 11.42 6.29
C GLN A 151 4.89 9.95 6.33
N ARG A 152 4.18 9.48 5.30
CA ARG A 152 3.80 8.06 5.19
C ARG A 152 5.00 7.12 5.18
N GLN A 153 6.09 7.54 4.54
CA GLN A 153 7.34 6.77 4.54
C GLN A 153 7.98 6.73 5.93
N LEU A 154 7.99 7.85 6.66
CA LEU A 154 8.53 7.94 8.01
C LEU A 154 7.72 7.10 9.00
N GLU A 155 6.39 7.19 8.96
CA GLU A 155 5.48 6.41 9.81
C GLU A 155 5.61 4.90 9.53
N GLY A 156 5.71 4.52 8.25
CA GLY A 156 5.98 3.14 7.84
C GLY A 156 7.33 2.64 8.35
N ALA A 157 8.37 3.47 8.25
CA ALA A 157 9.70 3.14 8.75
C ALA A 157 9.75 3.02 10.27
N ALA A 158 9.06 3.89 11.01
CA ALA A 158 8.97 3.82 12.47
C ALA A 158 8.25 2.55 12.94
N THR A 159 7.14 2.20 12.28
CA THR A 159 6.40 0.96 12.56
C THR A 159 7.26 -0.28 12.25
N GLN A 160 7.93 -0.29 11.10
CA GLN A 160 8.84 -1.38 10.74
C GLN A 160 10.02 -1.49 11.73
N GLY A 161 10.59 -0.35 12.14
CA GLY A 161 11.66 -0.29 13.13
C GLY A 161 11.25 -0.92 14.46
N TYR A 162 10.06 -0.62 14.96
CA TYR A 162 9.54 -1.26 16.18
C TYR A 162 9.40 -2.78 16.03
N LEU A 163 8.86 -3.26 14.91
CA LEU A 163 8.69 -4.70 14.66
C LEU A 163 10.02 -5.43 14.54
N GLU A 164 11.05 -4.78 13.99
CA GLU A 164 12.40 -5.34 13.85
C GLU A 164 13.19 -5.29 15.16
N GLU A 165 13.16 -4.17 15.90
CA GLU A 165 13.84 -3.97 17.18
C GLU A 165 13.38 -4.98 18.23
N HIS A 166 12.07 -5.23 18.29
CA HIS A 166 11.50 -6.24 19.18
C HIS A 166 11.57 -7.67 18.61
N GLY A 167 12.18 -7.85 17.42
CA GLY A 167 12.33 -9.15 16.76
C GLY A 167 10.99 -9.84 16.44
N LEU A 168 9.90 -9.08 16.37
CA LEU A 168 8.54 -9.60 16.10
C LEU A 168 8.43 -10.07 14.65
N LEU A 169 8.93 -9.27 13.71
CA LEU A 169 8.84 -9.57 12.28
C LEU A 169 9.55 -10.90 11.88
N PRO A 170 10.84 -11.11 12.23
CA PRO A 170 11.51 -12.38 11.91
C PRO A 170 10.85 -13.57 12.62
N TRP A 171 10.43 -13.40 13.88
CA TRP A 171 9.76 -14.48 14.61
C TRP A 171 8.42 -14.88 14.00
N MET A 172 7.57 -13.92 13.62
CA MET A 172 6.29 -14.22 12.97
C MET A 172 6.51 -14.92 11.62
N GLN A 173 7.51 -14.53 10.85
CA GLN A 173 7.83 -15.18 9.57
C GLN A 173 8.24 -16.65 9.76
N GLU A 174 9.07 -16.94 10.76
CA GLU A 174 9.45 -18.31 11.12
C GLU A 174 8.25 -19.12 11.63
N LEU A 175 7.44 -18.53 12.51
CA LEU A 175 6.23 -19.16 13.04
C LEU A 175 5.26 -19.56 11.93
N PHE A 176 4.98 -18.66 10.98
CA PHE A 176 4.12 -18.97 9.85
C PHE A 176 4.72 -20.03 8.93
N ALA A 177 6.03 -20.00 8.68
CA ALA A 177 6.71 -21.02 7.89
C ALA A 177 6.60 -22.41 8.53
N ASP A 178 6.73 -22.50 9.86
CA ASP A 178 6.59 -23.75 10.61
C ASP A 178 5.14 -24.27 10.56
N VAL A 179 4.14 -23.42 10.79
CA VAL A 179 2.72 -23.80 10.73
C VAL A 179 2.32 -24.28 9.34
N ILE A 180 2.78 -23.60 8.28
CA ILE A 180 2.47 -24.00 6.89
C ILE A 180 3.15 -25.32 6.52
N ARG A 181 4.36 -25.59 7.05
CA ARG A 181 5.12 -26.81 6.79
C ARG A 181 4.52 -28.03 7.51
N ASP A 182 4.25 -27.87 8.81
CA ASP A 182 3.90 -28.99 9.68
C ASP A 182 2.38 -29.25 9.69
N GLN A 183 1.58 -28.27 9.22
CA GLN A 183 0.11 -28.32 9.15
C GLN A 183 -0.53 -29.02 10.36
N PRO A 184 -0.34 -28.49 11.59
CA PRO A 184 -0.88 -29.11 12.78
C PRO A 184 -2.42 -29.14 12.74
N GLU A 185 -3.00 -30.14 13.40
CA GLU A 185 -4.46 -30.30 13.51
C GLU A 185 -5.11 -29.12 14.23
N ASP A 186 -4.43 -28.54 15.22
CA ASP A 186 -4.77 -27.25 15.85
C ASP A 186 -3.62 -26.24 15.72
N PRO A 187 -3.71 -25.25 14.80
CA PRO A 187 -2.67 -24.24 14.61
C PRO A 187 -2.59 -23.23 15.75
N TRP A 188 -3.66 -22.99 16.50
CA TRP A 188 -3.66 -22.01 17.58
C TRP A 188 -2.96 -22.56 18.82
N GLU A 189 -3.20 -23.83 19.17
CA GLU A 189 -2.47 -24.50 20.24
C GLU A 189 -0.95 -24.54 19.95
N TYR A 190 -0.59 -24.84 18.70
CA TYR A 190 0.79 -24.83 18.24
C TYR A 190 1.46 -23.46 18.44
N ILE A 191 0.79 -22.37 18.04
CA ILE A 191 1.30 -20.99 18.20
C ILE A 191 1.50 -20.65 19.68
N ILE A 192 0.54 -20.97 20.54
CA ILE A 192 0.61 -20.71 21.99
C ILE A 192 1.82 -21.43 22.60
N ARG A 193 1.99 -22.73 22.28
CA ARG A 193 3.13 -23.52 22.75
C ARG A 193 4.46 -22.90 22.30
N ARG A 194 4.57 -22.51 21.03
CA ARG A 194 5.78 -21.91 20.45
C ARG A 194 6.12 -20.56 21.07
N GLN A 195 5.11 -19.77 21.41
CA GLN A 195 5.28 -18.51 22.14
C GLN A 195 5.80 -18.75 23.56
N ALA A 196 5.24 -19.75 24.27
CA ALA A 196 5.68 -20.12 25.61
C ALA A 196 7.14 -20.60 25.65
N GLU A 197 7.54 -21.43 24.68
CA GLU A 197 8.94 -21.88 24.51
C GLU A 197 9.90 -20.69 24.31
N ARG A 198 9.51 -19.72 23.47
CA ARG A 198 10.33 -18.51 23.24
C ARG A 198 10.44 -17.67 24.50
N ALA A 199 9.33 -17.44 25.20
CA ALA A 199 9.32 -16.69 26.46
C ALA A 199 10.24 -17.35 27.50
N ALA A 200 10.23 -18.69 27.61
CA ALA A 200 11.11 -19.43 28.48
C ALA A 200 12.60 -19.35 28.06
N SER A 201 12.90 -19.32 26.76
CA SER A 201 14.28 -19.16 26.27
C SER A 201 14.86 -17.76 26.53
N MET A 202 14.02 -16.72 26.51
CA MET A 202 14.44 -15.35 26.80
C MET A 202 14.74 -15.14 28.29
N THR A 203 13.96 -15.76 29.18
CA THR A 203 14.23 -15.69 30.63
C THR A 203 15.42 -16.55 31.06
N ALA A 204 15.74 -17.62 30.33
CA ALA A 204 16.92 -18.44 30.58
C ALA A 204 18.24 -17.76 30.12
N GLY A 205 18.20 -16.96 29.06
CA GLY A 205 19.39 -16.25 28.53
C GLY A 205 19.86 -15.06 29.38
N GLU A 206 18.97 -14.39 30.10
CA GLU A 206 19.31 -13.28 31.02
C GLU A 206 19.97 -13.78 32.32
N ALA A 207 19.84 -15.08 32.64
CA ALA A 207 20.40 -15.67 33.85
C ALA A 207 21.89 -16.08 33.73
N GLU A 208 22.47 -16.03 32.53
CA GLU A 208 23.87 -16.41 32.26
C GLU A 208 24.76 -15.19 31.92
N ALA A 209 24.51 -14.03 32.55
CA ALA A 209 25.39 -12.86 32.49
C ALA A 209 25.49 -12.11 33.83
N ALA A 210 25.47 -12.83 34.95
CA ALA A 210 25.78 -12.27 36.27
C ALA A 210 26.99 -13.00 36.89
N PRO A 211 28.17 -12.36 37.00
CA PRO A 211 29.24 -12.90 37.82
C PRO A 211 28.86 -12.79 39.30
N ALA A 212 29.07 -13.90 40.00
CA ALA A 212 28.86 -14.07 41.43
C ALA A 212 29.56 -13.01 42.29
N ALA A 213 28.77 -12.30 43.08
CA ALA A 213 29.18 -11.76 44.37
C ALA A 213 27.98 -11.89 45.34
N ALA A 214 28.12 -12.83 46.28
CA ALA A 214 27.15 -13.11 47.34
C ALA A 214 27.41 -12.18 48.58
N PRO A 215 26.83 -12.44 49.76
CA PRO A 215 25.55 -11.90 50.23
C PRO A 215 25.70 -11.12 51.55
N SER A 216 24.73 -10.27 51.94
CA SER A 216 24.56 -9.86 53.34
C SER A 216 23.13 -9.40 53.66
N THR A 217 22.39 -10.33 54.25
CA THR A 217 21.52 -10.29 55.44
C THR A 217 20.61 -9.08 55.78
N GLU A 218 19.37 -9.46 56.17
CA GLU A 218 18.45 -8.83 57.17
C GLU A 218 17.79 -7.49 56.79
N GLU A 219 16.50 -7.21 56.98
CA GLU A 219 15.45 -7.78 57.83
C GLU A 219 14.08 -7.21 57.35
N ALA A 220 13.01 -8.02 57.32
CA ALA A 220 11.59 -7.58 57.31
C ALA A 220 11.11 -7.47 58.79
N PRO A 221 9.94 -6.93 59.19
CA PRO A 221 8.67 -6.67 58.46
C PRO A 221 8.04 -5.28 58.82
N ALA A 222 6.92 -4.80 58.25
CA ALA A 222 5.52 -5.13 58.56
C ALA A 222 4.63 -4.16 57.75
N GLU A 223 3.68 -4.68 56.96
CA GLU A 223 2.22 -4.69 57.21
C GLU A 223 1.43 -3.67 56.35
N ASP A 224 0.57 -4.27 55.50
CA ASP A 224 -0.64 -3.84 54.76
C ASP A 224 -1.66 -2.99 55.57
N PRO A 225 -2.87 -2.63 55.06
CA PRO A 225 -3.41 -2.45 53.69
C PRO A 225 -4.31 -1.18 53.54
N ALA A 226 -4.80 -0.86 52.31
CA ALA A 226 -6.15 -0.30 51.98
C ALA A 226 -6.12 0.30 50.55
N THR A 227 -6.77 -0.29 49.55
CA THR A 227 -8.19 -0.06 49.16
C THR A 227 -8.49 1.40 48.80
N GLU A 228 -8.64 1.70 47.51
CA GLU A 228 -9.73 2.59 47.06
C GLU A 228 -10.10 2.34 45.59
N GLU A 229 -11.33 1.91 45.40
CA GLU A 229 -12.06 1.75 44.14
C GLU A 229 -12.25 3.10 43.44
N ALA A 230 -12.13 3.13 42.10
CA ALA A 230 -12.66 4.21 41.28
C ALA A 230 -13.71 3.63 40.30
N PRO A 231 -14.99 4.05 40.37
CA PRO A 231 -16.01 3.57 39.45
C PRO A 231 -16.04 4.35 38.12
N LEU A 232 -16.37 3.60 37.06
CA LEU A 232 -16.79 4.09 35.75
C LEU A 232 -18.05 4.97 35.85
N ALA A 233 -18.02 6.13 35.20
CA ALA A 233 -19.22 6.86 34.81
C ALA A 233 -19.34 6.85 33.28
N VAL A 234 -20.37 6.17 32.81
CA VAL A 234 -20.91 6.22 31.45
C VAL A 234 -21.88 7.40 31.39
N GLU A 235 -21.65 8.36 30.49
CA GLU A 235 -22.66 9.36 30.14
C GLU A 235 -22.79 9.41 28.61
N ALA A 236 -23.95 8.97 28.12
CA ALA A 236 -24.37 9.08 26.73
C ALA A 236 -25.16 10.39 26.53
N PRO A 237 -25.03 11.10 25.40
CA PRO A 237 -25.85 12.27 25.13
C PRO A 237 -27.24 11.90 24.58
N PRO A 238 -28.26 12.74 24.81
CA PRO A 238 -29.60 12.54 24.29
C PRO A 238 -29.67 12.85 22.80
N VAL A 239 -30.50 12.08 22.10
CA VAL A 239 -30.93 12.34 20.72
C VAL A 239 -32.15 13.25 20.79
N GLU A 240 -32.06 14.43 20.19
CA GLU A 240 -33.21 15.19 19.64
C GLU A 240 -33.17 15.10 18.12
#